data_AF-A0A3B8Q583-F1
#
_entry.id   AF-A0A3B8Q583-F1
#
_cell.length_a   1.000
_cell.length_b   1.000
_cell.length_c   1.000
_cell.angle_alpha   90.00
_cell.angle_beta   90.00
_cell.angle_gamma   90.00
#
_symmetry.space_group_name_H-M   'P 1'
#
loop_
_entity.id
_entity.type
_entity.pdbx_description
1 polymer ?
#
loop_
_entity_poly.entity_id
_entity_poly.type
_entity_poly.pdbx_seq_one_letter_code
_entity_poly.pdbx_strand_id
1 'polypeptide(L)'
;MGNWPAFLETNWFNLVQSVGIIAGLIFTAVTIRRDSKSHRMTALLALEEQHRELWSELHRRPELARILAGKVDLVASPITTAETEFLNTVFVHFCTGWRLAKEHKILSTEDLARDISEFLSRPIPQQVWQQSRSTREKRFVAFVEGHRAKATRPKSD
;
A
#
# COMPACT_ATOMS: atom_id res chain seq x y z
N MET A 1 -8.94 -3.09 61.51
CA MET A 1 -9.39 -4.02 60.45
C MET A 1 -10.64 -3.41 59.85
N GLY A 2 -10.56 -2.93 58.60
CA GLY A 2 -11.63 -2.13 57.99
C GLY A 2 -12.92 -2.94 57.86
N ASN A 3 -14.06 -2.30 58.14
CA ASN A 3 -15.38 -2.91 58.08
C ASN A 3 -15.83 -3.07 56.61
N TRP A 4 -15.10 -3.90 55.87
CA TRP A 4 -15.37 -4.31 54.48
C TRP A 4 -16.80 -4.76 54.21
N PRO A 5 -17.50 -5.51 55.08
CA PRO A 5 -18.87 -5.94 54.80
C PRO A 5 -19.86 -4.76 54.70
N ALA A 6 -19.77 -3.78 55.59
CA ALA A 6 -20.67 -2.61 55.58
C ALA A 6 -20.44 -1.69 54.35
N PHE A 7 -19.18 -1.57 53.93
CA PHE A 7 -18.83 -0.83 52.71
C PHE A 7 -19.35 -1.53 51.45
N LEU A 8 -19.28 -2.87 51.41
CA LEU A 8 -19.80 -3.68 50.30
C LEU A 8 -21.32 -3.57 50.20
N GLU A 9 -22.08 -3.71 51.29
CA GLU A 9 -23.54 -3.57 51.26
C GLU A 9 -24.01 -2.21 50.73
N THR A 10 -23.26 -1.14 51.06
CA THR A 10 -23.60 0.23 50.63
C THR A 10 -23.15 0.54 49.20
N ASN A 11 -22.04 -0.06 48.73
CA ASN A 11 -21.40 0.31 47.46
C ASN A 11 -21.41 -0.80 46.39
N TRP A 12 -22.08 -1.93 46.62
CA TRP A 12 -22.09 -3.06 45.68
C TRP A 12 -22.57 -2.66 44.28
N PHE A 13 -23.60 -1.81 44.20
CA PHE A 13 -24.14 -1.32 42.92
C PHE A 13 -23.11 -0.46 42.18
N ASN A 14 -22.43 0.45 42.88
CA ASN A 14 -21.36 1.29 42.31
C ASN A 14 -20.17 0.45 41.84
N LEU A 15 -19.82 -0.61 42.58
CA LEU A 15 -18.76 -1.55 42.19
C LEU A 15 -19.14 -2.31 40.92
N VAL A 16 -20.36 -2.86 40.85
CA VAL A 16 -20.87 -3.56 39.66
C VAL A 16 -20.94 -2.62 38.46
N GLN A 17 -21.43 -1.39 38.65
CA GLN A 17 -21.49 -0.37 37.61
C GLN A 17 -20.09 -0.01 37.09
N SER A 18 -19.14 0.22 38.00
CA SER A 18 -17.76 0.56 37.63
C SER A 18 -17.08 -0.57 36.87
N VAL A 19 -17.26 -1.83 37.33
CA VAL A 19 -16.77 -3.02 36.61
C VAL A 19 -17.43 -3.13 35.23
N GLY A 20 -18.73 -2.86 35.12
CA GLY A 20 -19.45 -2.84 33.85
C GLY A 20 -18.90 -1.80 32.87
N ILE A 21 -18.63 -0.58 33.34
CA ILE A 21 -18.03 0.49 32.52
C ILE A 21 -16.62 0.09 32.05
N ILE A 22 -15.78 -0.40 32.96
CA ILE A 22 -14.40 -0.80 32.65
C ILE A 22 -14.41 -1.98 31.66
N ALA A 23 -15.22 -3.00 31.90
CA ALA A 23 -15.36 -4.15 31.01
C ALA A 23 -15.88 -3.74 29.62
N GLY A 24 -16.86 -2.83 29.58
CA GLY A 24 -17.37 -2.26 28.33
C GLY A 24 -16.30 -1.53 27.53
N LEU A 25 -15.51 -0.67 28.17
CA LEU A 25 -14.42 0.07 27.52
C LEU A 25 -13.31 -0.86 27.01
N ILE A 26 -12.92 -1.88 27.80
CA ILE A 26 -11.94 -2.88 27.39
C ILE A 26 -12.47 -3.68 26.20
N PHE A 27 -13.73 -4.13 26.26
CA PHE A 27 -14.37 -4.85 25.16
C PHE A 27 -14.42 -4.00 23.89
N THR A 28 -14.84 -2.74 23.97
CA THR A 28 -14.84 -1.80 22.84
C THR A 28 -13.42 -1.60 22.29
N ALA A 29 -12.42 -1.41 23.15
CA ALA A 29 -11.03 -1.25 22.72
C ALA A 29 -10.48 -2.52 22.03
N VAL A 30 -10.80 -3.71 22.54
CA VAL A 30 -10.43 -5.00 21.92
C VAL A 30 -11.13 -5.19 20.59
N THR A 31 -12.44 -4.90 20.51
CA THR A 31 -13.23 -4.99 19.28
C THR A 31 -12.68 -4.04 18.21
N ILE A 32 -12.44 -2.77 18.53
CA ILE A 32 -11.84 -1.79 17.60
C ILE A 32 -10.46 -2.26 17.11
N ARG A 33 -9.63 -2.83 18.01
CA ARG A 33 -8.31 -3.38 17.63
C ARG A 33 -8.41 -4.59 16.70
N ARG A 34 -9.36 -5.50 16.96
CA ARG A 34 -9.60 -6.68 16.11
C ARG A 34 -10.15 -6.27 14.75
N ASP A 35 -11.08 -5.34 14.73
CA ASP A 35 -11.68 -4.76 13.52
C ASP A 35 -10.60 -4.10 12.64
N SER A 36 -9.73 -3.29 13.25
CA SER A 36 -8.57 -2.70 12.56
C SER A 36 -7.62 -3.74 11.98
N LYS A 37 -7.39 -4.88 12.66
CA LYS A 37 -6.56 -5.98 12.14
C LYS A 37 -7.24 -6.69 10.97
N SER A 38 -8.54 -6.93 11.06
CA SER A 38 -9.31 -7.56 9.98
C SER A 38 -9.29 -6.71 8.71
N HIS A 39 -9.54 -5.39 8.82
CA HIS A 39 -9.45 -4.47 7.69
C HIS A 39 -8.08 -4.46 7.01
N ARG A 40 -6.99 -4.50 7.79
CA ARG A 40 -5.64 -4.58 7.23
C ARG A 40 -5.41 -5.86 6.45
N MET A 41 -5.87 -7.00 6.97
CA MET A 41 -5.77 -8.29 6.28
C MET A 41 -6.57 -8.27 4.97
N THR A 42 -7.81 -7.78 4.99
CA THR A 42 -8.64 -7.65 3.78
C THR A 42 -7.99 -6.73 2.75
N ALA A 43 -7.40 -5.61 3.17
CA ALA A 43 -6.71 -4.70 2.28
C ALA A 43 -5.46 -5.33 1.63
N LEU A 44 -4.69 -6.12 2.39
CA LEU A 44 -3.56 -6.89 1.87
C LEU A 44 -3.99 -7.92 0.84
N LEU A 45 -4.99 -8.75 1.18
CA LEU A 45 -5.50 -9.78 0.27
C LEU A 45 -6.07 -9.17 -1.02
N ALA A 46 -6.77 -8.04 -0.92
CA ALA A 46 -7.27 -7.32 -2.09
C ALA A 46 -6.13 -6.80 -2.98
N LEU A 47 -5.05 -6.29 -2.38
CA LEU A 47 -3.88 -5.83 -3.13
C LEU A 47 -3.15 -6.99 -3.81
N GLU A 48 -2.98 -8.13 -3.12
CA GLU A 48 -2.38 -9.34 -3.67
C GLU A 48 -3.20 -9.89 -4.85
N GLU A 49 -4.52 -9.90 -4.74
CA GLU A 49 -5.39 -10.36 -5.83
C GLU A 49 -5.26 -9.45 -7.06
N GLN A 50 -5.29 -8.12 -6.87
CA GLN A 50 -5.06 -7.17 -7.96
C GLN A 50 -3.68 -7.34 -8.61
N HIS A 51 -2.64 -7.58 -7.79
CA HIS A 51 -1.29 -7.82 -8.28
C HIS A 51 -1.23 -9.08 -9.14
N ARG A 52 -1.86 -10.17 -8.67
CA ARG A 52 -1.96 -11.44 -9.41
C ARG A 52 -2.70 -11.26 -10.73
N GLU A 53 -3.81 -10.52 -10.72
CA GLU A 53 -4.60 -10.23 -11.92
C GLU A 53 -3.78 -9.47 -12.97
N LEU A 54 -3.10 -8.39 -12.58
CA LEU A 54 -2.25 -7.60 -13.48
C LEU A 54 -1.16 -8.43 -14.12
N TRP A 55 -0.45 -9.24 -13.34
CA TRP A 55 0.60 -10.09 -13.90
C TRP A 55 0.03 -11.24 -14.72
N SER A 56 -1.12 -11.81 -14.34
CA SER A 56 -1.78 -12.83 -15.15
C SER A 56 -2.16 -12.27 -16.53
N GLU A 57 -2.69 -11.05 -16.59
CA GLU A 57 -2.99 -10.37 -17.84
C GLU A 57 -1.73 -10.14 -18.68
N LEU A 58 -0.65 -9.64 -18.06
CA LEU A 58 0.62 -9.42 -18.76
C LEU A 58 1.15 -10.71 -19.41
N HIS A 59 1.11 -11.83 -18.69
CA HIS A 59 1.59 -13.11 -19.22
C HIS A 59 0.67 -13.70 -20.29
N ARG A 60 -0.64 -13.38 -20.27
CA ARG A 60 -1.61 -13.86 -21.25
C ARG A 60 -1.59 -13.06 -22.55
N ARG A 61 -1.19 -11.79 -22.51
CA ARG A 61 -1.22 -10.88 -23.67
C ARG A 61 0.17 -10.73 -24.28
N PRO A 62 0.46 -11.41 -25.40
CA PRO A 62 1.80 -11.37 -26.00
C PRO A 62 2.19 -9.96 -26.48
N GLU A 63 1.22 -9.09 -26.81
CA GLU A 63 1.50 -7.69 -27.16
C GLU A 63 2.14 -6.89 -26.01
N LEU A 64 2.04 -7.35 -24.76
CA LEU A 64 2.60 -6.68 -23.58
C LEU A 64 3.99 -7.21 -23.20
N ALA A 65 4.49 -8.26 -23.85
CA ALA A 65 5.72 -8.96 -23.47
C ALA A 65 6.96 -8.04 -23.39
N ARG A 66 6.96 -6.97 -24.19
CA ARG A 66 8.06 -6.00 -24.24
C ARG A 66 8.17 -5.12 -23.00
N ILE A 67 7.11 -4.97 -22.21
CA ILE A 67 7.09 -4.09 -21.02
C ILE A 67 8.22 -4.43 -20.04
N LEU A 68 8.53 -5.72 -19.88
CA LEU A 68 9.58 -6.20 -18.97
C LEU A 68 10.97 -6.29 -19.64
N ALA A 69 11.07 -6.04 -20.94
CA ALA A 69 12.33 -6.12 -21.66
C ALA A 69 13.31 -5.05 -21.17
N GLY A 70 14.57 -5.45 -20.90
CA GLY A 70 15.60 -4.53 -20.42
C GLY A 70 16.12 -3.57 -21.49
N LYS A 71 15.94 -3.90 -22.78
CA LYS A 71 16.35 -3.08 -23.92
C LYS A 71 15.31 -3.20 -25.02
N VAL A 72 14.83 -2.06 -25.51
CA VAL A 72 13.84 -1.97 -26.60
C VAL A 72 14.20 -0.75 -27.44
N ASP A 73 14.14 -0.88 -28.77
CA ASP A 73 14.24 0.27 -29.68
C ASP A 73 12.86 0.92 -29.85
N LEU A 74 12.68 2.04 -29.15
CA LEU A 74 11.42 2.79 -29.14
C LEU A 74 11.27 3.73 -30.35
N VAL A 75 12.32 3.90 -31.16
CA VAL A 75 12.26 4.64 -32.42
C VAL A 75 11.76 3.71 -33.52
N ALA A 76 12.37 2.54 -33.65
CA ALA A 76 11.96 1.55 -34.64
C ALA A 76 10.61 0.89 -34.29
N SER A 77 10.29 0.78 -33.00
CA SER A 77 9.04 0.19 -32.55
C SER A 77 8.42 0.99 -31.40
N PRO A 78 7.56 1.97 -31.73
CA PRO A 78 6.93 2.85 -30.75
C PRO A 78 6.11 2.08 -29.71
N ILE A 79 5.91 2.74 -28.57
CA ILE A 79 5.04 2.22 -27.50
C ILE A 79 3.60 2.16 -28.04
N THR A 80 2.97 1.01 -27.84
CA THR A 80 1.61 0.75 -28.29
C THR A 80 0.58 1.33 -27.30
N THR A 81 -0.65 1.52 -27.77
CA THR A 81 -1.77 1.91 -26.91
C THR A 81 -2.01 0.87 -25.82
N ALA A 82 -1.94 -0.43 -26.14
CA ALA A 82 -2.14 -1.51 -25.19
C ALA A 82 -1.11 -1.48 -24.04
N GLU A 83 0.18 -1.26 -24.36
CA GLU A 83 1.23 -1.11 -23.34
C GLU A 83 0.98 0.12 -22.47
N THR A 84 0.55 1.23 -23.06
CA THR A 84 0.25 2.48 -22.35
C THR A 84 -0.91 2.31 -21.38
N GLU A 85 -2.02 1.72 -21.83
CA GLU A 85 -3.20 1.47 -21.00
C GLU A 85 -2.89 0.52 -19.85
N PHE A 86 -2.22 -0.60 -20.13
CA PHE A 86 -1.81 -1.55 -19.09
C PHE A 86 -0.91 -0.88 -18.05
N LEU A 87 0.10 -0.13 -18.48
CA LEU A 87 1.00 0.57 -17.57
C LEU A 87 0.29 1.64 -16.75
N ASN A 88 -0.71 2.32 -17.33
CA ASN A 88 -1.50 3.27 -16.57
C ASN A 88 -2.25 2.60 -15.41
N THR A 89 -2.78 1.39 -15.62
CA THR A 89 -3.39 0.57 -14.57
C THR A 89 -2.37 0.13 -13.52
N VAL A 90 -1.18 -0.32 -13.94
CA VAL A 90 -0.09 -0.67 -13.02
C VAL A 90 0.30 0.51 -12.13
N PHE A 91 0.40 1.71 -12.68
CA PHE A 91 0.72 2.90 -11.90
C PHE A 91 -0.41 3.32 -10.95
N VAL A 92 -1.67 3.03 -11.27
CA VAL A 92 -2.77 3.18 -10.31
C VAL A 92 -2.62 2.18 -9.16
N HIS A 93 -2.29 0.92 -9.47
CA HIS A 93 -2.02 -0.11 -8.45
C HIS A 93 -0.86 0.30 -7.52
N PHE A 94 0.25 0.81 -8.06
CA PHE A 94 1.35 1.34 -7.23
C PHE A 94 0.93 2.54 -6.37
N CYS A 95 0.09 3.44 -6.89
CA CYS A 95 -0.44 4.56 -6.12
C CYS A 95 -1.30 4.06 -4.94
N THR A 96 -2.16 3.06 -5.19
CA THR A 96 -2.96 2.41 -4.14
C THR A 96 -2.08 1.74 -3.09
N GLY A 97 -1.10 0.94 -3.51
CA GLY A 97 -0.12 0.33 -2.61
C GLY A 97 0.63 1.38 -1.78
N TRP A 98 1.00 2.51 -2.40
CA TRP A 98 1.66 3.62 -1.69
C TRP A 98 0.75 4.28 -0.65
N ARG A 99 -0.54 4.50 -0.94
CA ARG A 99 -1.49 5.01 0.05
C ARG A 99 -1.63 4.05 1.23
N LEU A 100 -1.73 2.75 0.97
CA LEU A 100 -1.78 1.72 2.01
C LEU A 100 -0.49 1.69 2.86
N ALA A 101 0.68 1.86 2.23
CA ALA A 101 1.96 1.97 2.92
C ALA A 101 2.05 3.24 3.78
N LYS A 102 1.74 4.40 3.19
CA LYS A 102 1.90 5.72 3.80
C LYS A 102 0.91 5.99 4.93
N GLU A 103 -0.36 5.67 4.71
CA GLU A 103 -1.46 6.09 5.59
C GLU A 103 -1.82 5.00 6.60
N HIS A 104 -1.74 3.73 6.18
CA HIS A 104 -2.18 2.60 7.00
C HIS A 104 -1.03 1.74 7.54
N LYS A 105 0.21 1.99 7.10
CA LYS A 105 1.42 1.22 7.47
C LYS A 105 1.23 -0.28 7.23
N ILE A 106 0.47 -0.61 6.19
CA ILE A 106 0.18 -1.99 5.80
C ILE A 106 1.37 -2.61 5.07
N LEU A 107 2.12 -1.78 4.32
CA LEU A 107 3.30 -2.16 3.56
C LEU A 107 4.47 -1.26 3.94
N SER A 108 5.67 -1.75 3.64
CA SER A 108 6.92 -0.99 3.72
C SER A 108 6.99 0.04 2.58
N THR A 109 7.18 1.31 2.93
CA THR A 109 7.38 2.38 1.92
C THR A 109 8.70 2.21 1.19
N GLU A 110 9.71 1.66 1.85
CA GLU A 110 11.05 1.44 1.33
C GLU A 110 11.09 0.30 0.31
N ASP A 111 10.37 -0.80 0.58
CA ASP A 111 10.28 -1.92 -0.35
C ASP A 111 9.45 -1.54 -1.57
N LEU A 112 8.32 -0.85 -1.37
CA LEU A 112 7.53 -0.33 -2.48
C LEU A 112 8.33 0.65 -3.36
N ALA A 113 9.16 1.50 -2.75
CA ALA A 113 10.03 2.40 -3.51
C ALA A 113 11.05 1.63 -4.36
N ARG A 114 11.60 0.51 -3.84
CA ARG A 114 12.53 -0.36 -4.56
C ARG A 114 11.85 -1.01 -5.75
N ASP A 115 10.67 -1.58 -5.55
CA ASP A 115 9.89 -2.23 -6.60
C ASP A 115 9.55 -1.26 -7.74
N ILE A 116 9.09 -0.06 -7.39
CA ILE A 116 8.81 1.00 -8.38
C ILE A 116 10.09 1.42 -9.11
N SER A 117 11.20 1.56 -8.39
CA SER A 117 12.47 1.96 -9.00
C SER A 117 13.00 0.91 -9.98
N GLU A 118 12.90 -0.37 -9.63
CA GLU A 118 13.26 -1.48 -10.52
C GLU A 118 12.34 -1.54 -11.74
N PHE A 119 11.03 -1.37 -11.53
CA PHE A 119 10.07 -1.36 -12.63
C PHE A 119 10.32 -0.20 -13.60
N LEU A 120 10.59 1.00 -13.07
CA LEU A 120 10.93 2.20 -13.85
C LEU A 120 12.35 2.21 -14.41
N SER A 121 13.18 1.20 -14.14
CA SER A 121 14.45 1.02 -14.83
C SER A 121 14.28 0.43 -16.23
N ARG A 122 13.07 -0.05 -16.56
CA ARG A 122 12.73 -0.60 -17.87
C ARG A 122 12.33 0.54 -18.83
N PRO A 123 12.73 0.48 -20.12
CA PRO A 123 12.53 1.60 -21.06
C PRO A 123 11.06 2.01 -21.24
N ILE A 124 10.16 1.05 -21.42
CA ILE A 124 8.74 1.33 -21.69
C ILE A 124 8.04 1.88 -20.44
N PRO A 125 8.11 1.24 -19.25
CA PRO A 125 7.58 1.82 -18.00
C PRO A 125 8.11 3.22 -17.73
N GLN A 126 9.41 3.46 -17.90
CA GLN A 126 10.01 4.77 -17.70
C GLN A 126 9.38 5.83 -18.61
N GLN A 127 9.24 5.53 -19.90
CA GLN A 127 8.71 6.50 -20.86
C GLN A 127 7.22 6.79 -20.61
N VAL A 128 6.40 5.77 -20.34
CA VAL A 128 4.97 5.97 -20.02
C VAL A 128 4.80 6.73 -18.69
N TRP A 129 5.67 6.48 -17.71
CA TRP A 129 5.69 7.27 -16.48
C TRP A 129 5.97 8.75 -16.76
N GLN A 130 6.97 9.06 -17.56
CA GLN A 130 7.28 10.46 -17.92
C GLN A 130 6.13 11.16 -18.64
N GLN A 131 5.40 10.43 -19.49
CA GLN A 131 4.24 10.96 -20.22
C GLN A 131 3.02 11.17 -19.32
N SER A 132 2.80 10.31 -18.33
CA SER A 132 1.57 10.31 -17.50
C SER A 132 1.73 10.96 -16.13
N ARG A 133 2.95 11.19 -15.62
CA ARG A 133 3.17 11.65 -14.23
C ARG A 133 2.50 13.00 -13.89
N SER A 134 2.27 13.87 -14.87
CA SER A 134 1.65 15.19 -14.64
C SER A 134 0.18 15.10 -14.23
N THR A 135 -0.53 14.03 -14.61
CA THR A 135 -1.95 13.82 -14.30
C THR A 135 -2.16 12.98 -13.03
N ARG A 136 -1.08 12.44 -12.45
CA ARG A 136 -1.12 11.57 -11.27
C ARG A 136 -1.12 12.37 -9.98
N GLU A 137 -1.43 11.68 -8.88
CA GLU A 137 -1.42 12.28 -7.55
C GLU A 137 -0.04 12.88 -7.23
N LYS A 138 0.02 14.19 -6.96
CA LYS A 138 1.27 14.94 -6.76
C LYS A 138 2.16 14.36 -5.65
N ARG A 139 1.55 13.89 -4.54
CA ARG A 139 2.29 13.32 -3.40
C ARG A 139 2.94 11.98 -3.76
N PHE A 140 2.24 11.15 -4.53
CA PHE A 140 2.77 9.90 -5.05
C PHE A 140 3.92 10.16 -6.04
N VAL A 141 3.73 11.09 -6.97
CA VAL A 141 4.80 11.49 -7.92
C VAL A 141 6.04 11.97 -7.18
N ALA A 142 5.89 12.82 -6.16
CA ALA A 142 7.01 13.29 -5.34
C ALA A 142 7.73 12.15 -4.61
N PHE A 143 6.99 11.15 -4.13
CA PHE A 143 7.57 9.95 -3.53
C PHE A 143 8.41 9.17 -4.55
N VAL A 144 7.86 8.88 -5.73
CA VAL A 144 8.57 8.12 -6.78
C VAL A 144 9.83 8.87 -7.23
N GLU A 145 9.73 10.15 -7.56
CA GLU A 145 10.88 10.92 -8.05
C GLU A 145 11.94 11.13 -6.95
N GLY A 146 11.51 11.30 -5.70
CA GLY A 146 12.43 11.44 -4.55
C GLY A 146 13.29 10.19 -4.32
N HIS A 147 12.77 8.99 -4.62
CA HIS A 147 13.53 7.75 -4.51
C HIS A 147 14.38 7.46 -5.75
N ARG A 148 13.94 7.86 -6.95
CA ARG A 148 14.76 7.76 -8.18
C ARG A 148 16.02 8.61 -8.13
N ALA A 149 15.94 9.83 -7.60
CA ALA A 149 17.09 10.73 -7.46
C ALA A 149 18.15 10.21 -6.46
N LYS A 150 17.76 9.34 -5.52
CA LYS A 150 18.68 8.71 -4.57
C LYS A 150 19.38 7.49 -5.18
N ALA A 151 18.68 6.72 -6.01
CA ALA A 151 19.26 5.55 -6.69
C ALA A 151 20.34 5.92 -7.71
N THR A 152 20.30 7.13 -8.29
CA THR A 152 21.29 7.63 -9.25
C THR A 152 22.49 8.34 -8.62
N ARG A 153 22.51 8.57 -7.30
CA ARG A 153 23.72 9.06 -6.62
C ARG A 153 24.65 7.87 -6.34
N PRO A 154 25.89 7.86 -6.84
CA PRO A 154 26.85 6.83 -6.47
C PRO A 154 27.07 6.88 -4.95
N LYS A 155 27.21 5.71 -4.32
CA LYS A 155 27.67 5.60 -2.94
C LYS A 155 29.06 6.26 -2.89
N SER A 156 29.16 7.41 -2.23
CA SER A 156 30.45 7.96 -1.86
C SER A 156 31.00 7.08 -0.73
N ASP A 157 32.03 6.31 -1.04
CA ASP A 157 32.89 5.65 -0.05
C ASP A 157 33.66 6.70 0.78
#